data_AF-A0A8D0GSE6-F1
#
_entry.id   AF-A0A8D0GSE6-F1
#
_cell.length_a   1.000
_cell.length_b   1.000
_cell.length_c   1.000
_cell.angle_alpha   90.00
_cell.angle_beta   90.00
_cell.angle_gamma   90.00
#
_symmetry.space_group_name_H-M   'P 1'
#
loop_
_entity.id
_entity.type
_entity.pdbx_description
1 polymer ?
#
loop_
_entity_poly.entity_id
_entity_poly.type
_entity_poly.pdbx_seq_one_letter_code
_entity_poly.pdbx_strand_id
1 'polypeptide(L)'
;MKARQEKSWIICVYNSPFRQSPDPMEQRLRKAKPLSHRPCQKIKKTDDVSDWPTCTSAVIFSPTLPLPPIVRQKPQGPFRDTAEVLQQRYKPLQPTLRVATSINSLEKAREEIRREEWRNRICDNEFLPFSLHHKNKKHDPLIHTASHYGSCSGPPGDGLPPFHLF
;
A
#
# COMPACT_ATOMS: atom_id res chain seq x y z
N MET A 1 -16.98 -32.25 52.43
CA MET A 1 -15.68 -32.34 51.71
C MET A 1 -15.87 -31.71 50.33
N LYS A 2 -15.17 -30.61 50.00
CA LYS A 2 -15.29 -29.92 48.70
C LYS A 2 -13.92 -29.91 48.04
N ALA A 3 -13.82 -30.53 46.87
CA ALA A 3 -12.60 -30.69 46.11
C ALA A 3 -12.10 -29.33 45.59
N ARG A 4 -10.79 -29.15 45.67
CA ARG A 4 -10.02 -27.98 45.23
C ARG A 4 -9.87 -28.06 43.70
N GLN A 5 -10.44 -27.10 42.97
CA GLN A 5 -10.13 -26.91 41.56
C GLN A 5 -8.98 -25.89 41.44
N GLU A 6 -7.82 -26.37 41.03
CA GLU A 6 -6.69 -25.55 40.61
C GLU A 6 -7.02 -24.86 39.28
N LYS A 7 -6.98 -23.54 39.27
CA LYS A 7 -7.14 -22.71 38.07
C LYS A 7 -5.77 -22.42 37.48
N SER A 8 -5.38 -23.18 36.46
CA SER A 8 -4.25 -22.84 35.60
C SER A 8 -4.69 -21.79 34.56
N TRP A 9 -4.24 -20.54 34.70
CA TRP A 9 -4.48 -19.49 33.71
C TRP A 9 -3.30 -19.40 32.75
N ILE A 10 -3.36 -20.10 31.63
CA ILE A 10 -2.67 -19.65 30.41
C ILE A 10 -3.72 -18.90 29.61
N ILE A 11 -3.59 -17.57 29.57
CA ILE A 11 -4.48 -16.69 28.81
C ILE A 11 -4.20 -16.94 27.32
N CYS A 12 -4.93 -17.88 26.73
CA CYS A 12 -5.07 -17.94 25.28
C CYS A 12 -5.72 -16.63 24.85
N VAL A 13 -4.95 -15.71 24.27
CA VAL A 13 -5.46 -14.46 23.71
C VAL A 13 -6.31 -14.82 22.50
N TYR A 14 -7.63 -14.91 22.71
CA TYR A 14 -8.59 -14.96 21.62
C TYR A 14 -8.71 -13.56 20.99
N ASN A 15 -9.12 -13.49 19.73
CA ASN A 15 -9.37 -12.20 19.05
C ASN A 15 -10.44 -11.35 19.75
N SER A 16 -11.23 -11.95 20.65
CA SER A 16 -12.18 -11.26 21.50
C SER A 16 -11.91 -11.57 22.98
N PRO A 17 -11.64 -10.54 23.81
CA PRO A 17 -11.39 -10.73 25.24
C PRO A 17 -12.65 -11.16 26.01
N PHE A 18 -13.83 -11.09 25.40
CA PHE A 18 -15.12 -11.44 26.01
C PHE A 18 -15.51 -12.91 25.80
N ARG A 19 -14.74 -13.66 25.02
CA ARG A 19 -15.05 -15.05 24.70
C ARG A 19 -14.21 -15.99 25.56
N GLN A 20 -14.88 -16.97 26.16
CA GLN A 20 -14.23 -18.01 26.96
C GLN A 20 -13.59 -19.11 26.08
N SER A 21 -13.94 -19.16 24.79
CA SER A 21 -13.43 -20.14 23.83
C SER A 21 -13.20 -19.51 22.44
N PRO A 22 -12.26 -20.02 21.63
CA PRO A 22 -11.96 -19.47 20.32
C PRO A 22 -13.13 -19.70 19.36
N ASP A 23 -13.36 -18.73 18.47
CA ASP A 23 -14.38 -18.85 17.44
C ASP A 23 -14.08 -20.02 16.48
N PRO A 24 -15.08 -20.76 15.98
CA PRO A 24 -14.85 -21.85 15.03
C PRO A 24 -14.03 -21.43 13.80
N MET A 25 -14.17 -20.18 13.33
CA MET A 25 -13.37 -19.67 12.22
C MET A 25 -11.92 -19.44 12.61
N GLU A 26 -11.67 -18.94 13.82
CA GLU A 26 -10.32 -18.77 14.36
C GLU A 26 -9.58 -20.11 14.45
N GLN A 27 -10.28 -21.17 14.87
CA GLN A 27 -9.71 -22.52 14.90
C GLN A 27 -9.33 -23.04 13.50
N ARG A 28 -10.12 -22.71 12.47
CA ARG A 28 -9.82 -23.07 11.07
C ARG A 28 -8.60 -22.31 10.56
N LEU A 29 -8.53 -21.00 10.82
CA LEU A 29 -7.41 -20.15 10.40
C LEU A 29 -6.09 -20.54 11.06
N ARG A 30 -6.09 -20.95 12.34
CA ARG A 30 -4.89 -21.46 13.02
C ARG A 30 -4.28 -22.69 12.35
N LYS A 31 -5.09 -23.49 11.65
CA LYS A 31 -4.63 -24.70 10.93
C LYS A 31 -4.22 -24.41 9.49
N ALA A 32 -4.50 -23.22 8.96
CA ALA A 32 -4.14 -22.85 7.61
C ALA A 32 -2.63 -22.61 7.49
N LYS A 33 -1.97 -23.32 6.57
CA LYS A 33 -0.58 -23.03 6.22
C LYS A 33 -0.57 -21.94 5.15
N PRO A 34 0.34 -20.93 5.23
CA PRO A 34 0.49 -19.97 4.14
C PRO A 34 0.85 -20.72 2.86
N LEU A 35 0.27 -20.30 1.73
CA LEU A 35 0.65 -20.86 0.44
C LEU A 35 2.15 -20.63 0.26
N SER A 36 2.92 -21.71 0.16
CA SER A 36 4.32 -21.63 -0.24
C SER A 36 4.33 -21.10 -1.67
N HIS A 37 4.81 -19.87 -1.85
CA HIS A 37 5.05 -19.31 -3.16
C HIS A 37 6.14 -20.14 -3.84
N ARG A 38 5.75 -21.09 -4.70
CA ARG A 38 6.67 -21.57 -5.73
C ARG A 38 7.01 -20.34 -6.59
N PRO A 39 8.29 -20.05 -6.87
CA PRO A 39 8.62 -19.05 -7.86
C PRO A 39 8.01 -19.51 -9.19
N CYS A 40 7.01 -18.78 -9.68
CA CYS A 40 6.50 -18.99 -11.03
C CYS A 40 7.68 -18.91 -11.98
N GLN A 41 7.91 -20.00 -12.72
CA GLN A 41 8.89 -20.04 -13.79
C GLN A 41 8.53 -18.92 -14.78
N LYS A 42 9.51 -18.07 -15.09
CA LYS A 42 9.32 -16.94 -16.01
C LYS A 42 8.96 -17.50 -17.38
N ILE A 43 7.68 -17.42 -17.74
CA ILE A 43 7.22 -17.66 -19.10
C ILE A 43 7.91 -16.61 -19.98
N LYS A 44 8.70 -17.06 -20.96
CA LYS A 44 9.29 -16.18 -21.98
C LYS A 44 8.13 -15.58 -22.78
N LYS A 45 7.91 -14.28 -22.65
CA LYS A 45 6.93 -13.56 -23.46
C LYS A 45 7.45 -13.46 -24.89
N THR A 46 6.72 -14.01 -25.84
CA THR A 46 6.82 -13.65 -27.25
C THR A 46 6.16 -12.29 -27.44
N ASP A 47 6.81 -11.43 -28.24
CA ASP A 47 6.33 -10.11 -28.64
C ASP A 47 5.03 -10.22 -29.43
N ASP A 48 3.89 -10.09 -28.76
CA ASP A 48 2.67 -9.63 -29.41
C ASP A 48 2.08 -8.51 -28.54
N VAL A 49 2.37 -7.28 -28.97
CA VAL A 49 1.94 -6.02 -28.34
C VAL A 49 0.62 -5.61 -29.01
N SER A 50 -0.42 -6.43 -28.83
CA SER A 50 -1.74 -6.15 -29.41
C SER A 50 -2.88 -6.09 -28.39
N ASP A 51 -2.65 -6.46 -27.13
CA ASP A 51 -3.69 -6.48 -26.10
C ASP A 51 -3.47 -5.39 -25.04
N TRP A 52 -3.46 -4.12 -25.45
CA TRP A 52 -3.74 -3.03 -24.50
C TRP A 52 -5.25 -2.82 -24.47
N PRO A 53 -5.94 -2.90 -23.32
CA PRO A 53 -7.34 -2.56 -23.27
C PRO A 53 -7.46 -1.05 -23.48
N THR A 54 -7.68 -0.63 -24.72
CA THR A 54 -8.05 0.75 -25.03
C THR A 54 -9.38 1.00 -24.34
N CYS A 55 -9.35 1.72 -23.22
CA CYS A 55 -10.52 2.14 -22.43
C CYS A 55 -11.46 3.10 -23.19
N THR A 56 -11.47 3.04 -24.52
CA THR A 56 -12.39 3.74 -25.43
C THR A 56 -13.52 2.83 -25.91
N SER A 57 -13.46 1.51 -25.68
CA SER A 57 -14.67 0.71 -25.77
C SER A 57 -15.66 1.32 -24.78
N ALA A 58 -16.87 1.67 -25.26
CA ALA A 58 -17.93 2.16 -24.41
C ALA A 58 -18.02 1.17 -23.24
N VAL A 59 -17.59 1.59 -22.05
CA VAL A 59 -17.78 0.80 -20.85
C VAL A 59 -19.28 0.85 -20.66
N ILE A 60 -19.96 -0.12 -21.27
CA ILE A 60 -21.34 -0.43 -20.97
C ILE A 60 -21.24 -0.90 -19.53
N PHE A 61 -21.37 0.05 -18.59
CA PHE A 61 -21.73 -0.30 -17.24
C PHE A 61 -23.01 -1.09 -17.41
N SER A 62 -22.91 -2.42 -17.29
CA SER A 62 -24.09 -3.25 -17.20
C SER A 62 -24.96 -2.57 -16.16
N PRO A 63 -26.22 -2.20 -16.48
CA PRO A 63 -27.09 -1.54 -15.53
C PRO A 63 -27.24 -2.51 -14.36
N THR A 64 -26.42 -2.31 -13.35
CA THR A 64 -26.45 -3.06 -12.12
C THR A 64 -27.75 -2.62 -11.48
N LEU A 65 -28.62 -3.59 -11.21
CA LEU A 65 -29.87 -3.35 -10.51
C LEU A 65 -29.56 -2.44 -9.32
N PRO A 66 -30.32 -1.35 -9.12
CA PRO A 66 -30.06 -0.43 -8.02
C PRO A 66 -30.06 -1.26 -6.74
N LEU A 67 -28.90 -1.29 -6.08
CA LEU A 67 -28.78 -1.96 -4.79
C LEU A 67 -29.83 -1.34 -3.85
N PRO A 68 -30.40 -2.12 -2.92
CA PRO A 68 -31.31 -1.58 -1.92
C PRO A 68 -30.67 -0.35 -1.27
N PRO A 69 -31.43 0.68 -0.85
CA PRO A 69 -30.89 1.92 -0.32
C PRO A 69 -29.96 1.67 0.88
N ILE A 70 -28.69 1.45 0.61
CA ILE A 70 -27.65 1.44 1.64
C ILE A 70 -27.53 2.90 2.03
N VAL A 71 -27.91 3.21 3.27
CA VAL A 71 -27.70 4.54 3.85
C VAL A 71 -26.24 4.91 3.60
N ARG A 72 -26.00 5.82 2.65
CA ARG A 72 -24.64 6.17 2.22
C ARG A 72 -23.98 6.88 3.39
N GLN A 73 -23.23 6.14 4.19
CA GLN A 73 -22.44 6.73 5.26
C GLN A 73 -21.32 7.55 4.61
N LYS A 74 -21.10 8.76 5.13
CA LYS A 74 -19.96 9.58 4.70
C LYS A 74 -18.69 8.76 4.96
N PRO A 75 -17.84 8.54 3.96
CA PRO A 75 -16.60 7.80 4.16
C PRO A 75 -15.78 8.48 5.27
N GLN A 76 -15.26 7.69 6.20
CA GLN A 76 -14.50 8.21 7.34
C GLN A 76 -13.14 8.74 6.86
N GLY A 77 -12.96 10.06 6.88
CA GLY A 77 -11.70 10.71 6.51
C GLY A 77 -11.90 11.89 5.56
N PRO A 78 -10.80 12.50 5.07
CA PRO A 78 -10.83 13.61 4.14
C PRO A 78 -11.08 13.14 2.70
N PHE A 79 -12.04 12.22 2.51
CA PHE A 79 -12.39 11.72 1.19
C PHE A 79 -13.34 12.68 0.48
N ARG A 80 -13.10 12.87 -0.82
CA ARG A 80 -13.95 13.66 -1.71
C ARG A 80 -15.26 12.93 -1.99
N ASP A 81 -16.26 13.66 -2.46
CA ASP A 81 -17.54 13.05 -2.79
C ASP A 81 -17.39 12.01 -3.90
N THR A 82 -18.22 10.96 -3.84
CA THR A 82 -18.14 9.86 -4.81
C THR A 82 -18.46 10.33 -6.22
N ALA A 83 -19.37 11.29 -6.40
CA ALA A 83 -19.70 11.83 -7.70
C ALA A 83 -18.52 12.63 -8.29
N GLU A 84 -17.82 13.41 -7.46
CA GLU A 84 -16.62 14.16 -7.88
C GLU A 84 -15.49 13.24 -8.33
N VAL A 85 -15.23 12.16 -7.59
CA VAL A 85 -14.19 11.18 -7.95
C VAL A 85 -14.53 10.50 -9.27
N LEU A 86 -15.80 10.12 -9.49
CA LEU A 86 -16.24 9.56 -10.75
C LEU A 86 -16.09 10.57 -11.90
N GLN A 87 -16.52 11.81 -11.70
CA GLN A 87 -16.37 12.87 -12.70
C GLN A 87 -14.90 13.12 -13.05
N GLN A 88 -14.00 13.11 -12.06
CA GLN A 88 -12.57 13.25 -12.30
C GLN A 88 -12.01 12.07 -13.11
N ARG A 89 -12.47 10.84 -12.82
CA ARG A 89 -12.05 9.63 -13.53
C ARG A 89 -12.45 9.65 -15.01
N TYR A 90 -13.64 10.18 -15.31
CA TYR A 90 -14.16 10.26 -16.68
C TYR A 90 -13.96 11.63 -17.33
N LYS A 91 -13.16 12.51 -16.71
CA LYS A 91 -12.82 13.80 -17.30
C LYS A 91 -12.13 13.55 -18.64
N PRO A 92 -12.67 14.08 -19.76
CA PRO A 92 -12.03 13.93 -21.06
C PRO A 92 -10.61 14.46 -21.03
N LEU A 93 -9.71 13.74 -21.68
CA LEU A 93 -8.36 14.22 -21.89
C LEU A 93 -8.43 15.51 -22.70
N GLN A 94 -7.67 16.52 -22.29
CA GLN A 94 -7.45 17.75 -23.04
C GLN A 94 -6.05 17.68 -23.64
N PRO A 95 -5.88 16.99 -24.79
CA PRO A 95 -4.56 16.89 -25.42
C PRO A 95 -4.09 18.29 -25.80
N THR A 96 -2.89 18.64 -25.36
CA THR A 96 -2.26 19.91 -25.69
C THR A 96 -1.13 19.64 -26.68
N LEU A 97 -1.15 20.30 -27.85
CA LEU A 97 -0.08 20.22 -28.83
C LEU A 97 0.96 21.30 -28.55
N ARG A 98 2.24 20.92 -28.42
CA ARG A 98 3.37 21.86 -28.32
C ARG A 98 4.09 21.94 -29.65
N VAL A 99 4.31 23.17 -30.14
CA VAL A 99 4.97 23.43 -31.44
C VAL A 99 6.06 24.47 -31.24
N ALA A 100 7.24 24.20 -31.80
CA ALA A 100 8.27 25.20 -32.00
C ALA A 100 8.67 25.21 -33.47
N THR A 101 8.94 26.41 -34.00
CA THR A 101 9.40 26.61 -35.37
C THR A 101 10.72 27.38 -35.36
N SER A 102 11.58 27.09 -36.32
CA SER A 102 12.87 27.76 -36.48
C SER A 102 13.12 27.98 -37.95
N ILE A 103 13.48 29.22 -38.29
CA ILE A 103 13.81 29.62 -39.68
C ILE A 103 15.11 28.95 -40.14
N ASN A 104 16.00 28.65 -39.19
CA ASN A 104 17.37 28.26 -39.48
C ASN A 104 17.57 26.76 -39.67
N SER A 105 16.88 25.94 -38.87
CA SER A 105 17.05 24.48 -38.85
C SER A 105 16.01 23.82 -37.94
N LEU A 106 15.64 22.59 -38.30
CA LEU A 106 14.82 21.69 -37.49
C LEU A 106 15.45 21.40 -36.11
N GLU A 107 16.78 21.26 -36.02
CA GLU A 107 17.41 20.92 -34.75
C GLU A 107 17.26 22.04 -33.73
N LYS A 108 17.35 23.31 -34.16
CA LYS A 108 17.06 24.46 -33.29
C LYS A 108 15.62 24.47 -32.78
N ALA A 109 14.65 24.08 -33.61
CA ALA A 109 13.26 23.95 -33.16
C ALA A 109 13.10 22.85 -32.10
N ARG A 110 13.79 21.72 -32.26
CA ARG A 110 13.81 20.63 -31.26
C ARG A 110 14.47 21.06 -29.95
N GLU A 111 15.59 21.77 -30.03
CA GLU A 111 16.29 22.31 -28.87
C GLU A 111 15.43 23.33 -28.10
N GLU A 112 14.65 24.15 -28.80
CA GLU A 112 13.73 25.10 -28.16
C GLU A 112 12.66 24.37 -27.33
N ILE A 113 12.04 23.33 -27.88
CA ILE A 113 11.06 22.50 -27.15
C ILE A 113 11.71 21.88 -25.92
N ARG A 114 12.90 21.29 -26.06
CA ARG A 114 13.64 20.72 -24.93
C ARG A 114 13.88 21.79 -23.87
N ARG A 115 14.38 22.97 -24.25
CA ARG A 115 14.70 24.06 -23.32
C ARG A 115 13.47 24.54 -22.55
N GLU A 116 12.35 24.71 -23.24
CA GLU A 116 11.08 25.11 -22.62
C GLU A 116 10.56 24.04 -21.65
N GLU A 117 10.70 22.75 -22.00
CA GLU A 117 10.40 21.66 -21.08
C GLU A 117 11.29 21.69 -19.84
N TRP A 118 12.61 21.87 -20.02
CA TRP A 118 13.57 21.96 -18.91
C TRP A 118 13.25 23.14 -17.97
N ARG A 119 12.87 24.32 -18.50
CA ARG A 119 12.49 25.48 -17.68
C ARG A 119 11.24 25.23 -16.82
N ASN A 120 10.32 24.39 -17.28
CA ASN A 120 9.04 24.13 -16.63
C ASN A 120 9.03 22.86 -15.76
N ARG A 121 10.18 22.23 -15.51
CA ARG A 121 10.28 21.06 -14.62
C ARG A 121 10.20 21.49 -13.16
N ILE A 122 9.28 20.87 -12.40
CA ILE A 122 9.11 21.10 -10.96
C ILE A 122 10.05 20.18 -10.15
N CYS A 123 10.39 19.00 -10.67
CA CYS A 123 11.21 18.01 -9.99
C CYS A 123 12.17 17.36 -10.99
N ASP A 124 13.46 17.46 -10.71
CA ASP A 124 14.52 16.83 -11.51
C ASP A 124 14.91 15.45 -10.98
N ASN A 125 14.36 15.04 -9.83
CA ASN A 125 14.68 13.75 -9.24
C ASN A 125 14.09 12.62 -10.08
N GLU A 126 14.92 11.65 -10.44
CA GLU A 126 14.47 10.44 -11.10
C GLU A 126 13.45 9.70 -10.22
N PHE A 127 12.37 9.23 -10.85
CA PHE A 127 11.39 8.38 -10.18
C PHE A 127 12.00 6.97 -9.99
N LEU A 128 12.65 6.77 -8.86
CA LEU A 128 13.23 5.48 -8.49
C LEU A 128 12.15 4.57 -7.87
N PRO A 129 12.13 3.27 -8.19
CA PRO A 129 11.27 2.33 -7.48
C PRO A 129 11.64 2.31 -6.00
N PHE A 130 10.63 2.04 -5.15
CA PHE A 130 10.76 2.08 -3.69
C PHE A 130 11.95 1.25 -3.16
N SER A 131 12.27 0.14 -3.82
CA SER A 131 13.36 -0.76 -3.45
C SER A 131 14.76 -0.19 -3.70
N LEU A 132 14.89 0.83 -4.56
CA LEU A 132 16.16 1.49 -4.87
C LEU A 132 16.34 2.81 -4.13
N HIS A 133 15.26 3.39 -3.61
CA HIS A 133 15.26 4.74 -3.05
C HIS A 133 16.14 4.89 -1.78
N HIS A 134 16.36 3.79 -1.05
CA HIS A 134 17.07 3.77 0.23
C HIS A 134 18.41 3.00 0.20
N LYS A 135 18.85 2.47 -0.95
CA LYS A 135 20.05 1.61 -0.99
C LYS A 135 21.34 2.36 -0.66
N ASN A 136 21.39 3.66 -1.00
CA ASN A 136 22.57 4.50 -0.85
C ASN A 136 22.36 5.70 0.09
N LYS A 137 21.14 5.88 0.61
CA LYS A 137 20.83 6.97 1.55
C LYS A 137 20.92 6.41 2.97
N LYS A 138 21.86 6.95 3.76
CA LYS A 138 21.88 6.69 5.20
C LYS A 138 20.58 7.26 5.77
N HIS A 139 19.87 6.47 6.58
CA HIS A 139 18.67 6.98 7.24
C HIS A 139 19.10 8.03 8.28
N ASP A 140 18.66 9.27 8.10
CA ASP A 140 18.79 10.31 9.12
C ASP A 140 17.62 10.15 10.11
N PRO A 141 17.90 9.71 11.35
CA PRO A 141 16.85 9.55 12.36
C PRO A 141 16.27 10.91 12.72
N LEU A 142 14.94 10.98 12.87
CA LEU A 142 14.27 12.20 13.32
C LEU A 142 14.76 12.58 14.71
N ILE A 143 14.90 13.88 14.99
CA ILE A 143 15.42 14.41 16.27
C ILE A 143 14.65 13.86 17.49
N HIS A 144 13.38 13.49 17.32
CA HIS A 144 12.52 12.94 18.38
C HIS A 144 12.59 11.42 18.56
N THR A 145 13.38 10.70 17.74
CA THR A 145 13.56 9.25 17.89
C THR A 145 14.64 8.86 18.91
N ALA A 146 15.45 9.82 19.37
CA ALA A 146 16.30 9.64 20.53
C ALA A 146 15.43 9.75 21.81
N SER A 147 14.68 8.68 22.09
CA SER A 147 14.05 8.50 23.40
C SER A 147 15.14 8.18 24.43
N HIS A 148 14.97 8.69 25.66
CA HIS A 148 15.83 8.39 26.82
C HIS A 148 15.85 6.88 27.18
N TYR A 149 14.81 6.17 26.73
CA TYR A 149 14.73 4.72 26.70
C TYR A 149 15.10 4.29 25.29
N GLY A 150 16.21 3.57 25.11
CA GLY A 150 16.73 3.20 23.79
C GLY A 150 15.69 2.53 22.87
N SER A 151 16.04 2.40 21.59
CA SER A 151 15.23 1.71 20.58
C SER A 151 14.60 0.45 21.16
N CYS A 152 13.27 0.30 21.05
CA CYS A 152 12.53 -0.89 21.46
C CYS A 152 12.85 -2.09 20.56
N SER A 153 14.12 -2.47 20.44
CA SER A 153 14.51 -3.84 20.19
C SER A 153 14.59 -4.51 21.56
N GLY A 154 13.65 -5.40 21.85
CA GLY A 154 13.60 -6.12 23.12
C GLY A 154 14.95 -6.78 23.46
N PRO A 155 15.33 -6.80 24.74
CA PRO A 155 16.61 -7.35 25.14
C PRO A 155 16.66 -8.87 24.85
N PRO A 156 17.82 -9.42 24.43
CA PRO A 156 18.07 -10.84 24.55
C PRO A 156 17.98 -11.19 26.04
N GLY A 157 17.11 -12.15 26.36
CA GLY A 157 16.88 -12.58 27.73
C GLY A 157 18.12 -13.21 28.31
N ASP A 158 18.86 -12.46 29.11
CA ASP A 158 19.78 -12.99 30.13
C ASP A 158 19.36 -12.43 31.48
N GLY A 159 19.17 -13.35 32.43
CA GLY A 159 18.16 -13.25 33.47
C GLY A 159 18.55 -12.58 34.78
N LEU A 160 17.53 -12.39 35.62
CA LEU A 160 17.57 -12.12 37.06
C LEU A 160 16.21 -12.53 37.67
N PRO A 161 16.06 -12.80 38.98
CA PRO A 161 17.02 -13.33 39.98
C PRO A 161 16.43 -14.55 40.76
N PRO A 162 17.21 -15.28 41.58
CA PRO A 162 16.66 -16.27 42.50
C PRO A 162 16.03 -15.59 43.72
N PHE A 163 14.74 -15.85 43.94
CA PHE A 163 14.02 -15.45 45.15
C PHE A 163 14.54 -16.24 46.37
N HIS A 164 15.04 -15.53 47.39
CA HIS A 164 15.20 -16.10 48.72
C HIS A 164 13.87 -15.99 49.49
N LEU A 165 13.41 -17.13 49.99
CA LEU A 165 12.32 -17.28 50.96
C LEU A 165 12.66 -16.58 52.28
N PHE A 166 11.73 -15.78 52.79
CA PHE A 166 11.21 -15.84 54.16
C PHE A 166 9.80 -15.23 54.19
#